data_AF-A0A2K0U267-F1
#
_entry.id   AF-A0A2K0U267-F1
#
_cell.length_a   1.000
_cell.length_b   1.000
_cell.length_c   1.000
_cell.angle_alpha   90.00
_cell.angle_beta   90.00
_cell.angle_gamma   90.00
#
_symmetry.space_group_name_H-M   'P 1'
#
loop_
_entity.id
_entity.type
_entity.pdbx_description
1 polymer ?
#
loop_
_entity_poly.entity_id
_entity_poly.type
_entity_poly.pdbx_seq_one_letter_code
_entity_poly.pdbx_strand_id
1 'polypeptide(L)'
;MVDYLYTGNYDTYTKELPNEKSEEPGEIVPGQRDVFCELIQHVKMFSLADKYLIDGLLELSRTKFKKAIREERDTCAFSQFVAEVYDLQFESSKELRDIVVESVRERVAVTPLKPIVQEAMDGLIDEIPEFAGDLARSYLRRPILGHCTTCGTHKLVSISTLQCRCVECGKGGATPLGSWYEGKSGWGE
;
A
#
# COMPACT_ATOMS: atom_id res chain seq x y z
N MET A 1 -0.83 24.62 -3.28
CA MET A 1 -2.27 24.65 -3.58
C MET A 1 -2.93 23.30 -3.30
N VAL A 2 -2.42 22.18 -3.85
CA VAL A 2 -2.97 20.83 -3.57
C VAL A 2 -2.86 20.36 -2.11
N ASP A 3 -1.82 20.77 -1.37
CA ASP A 3 -1.72 20.46 0.07
C ASP A 3 -2.87 21.03 0.91
N TYR A 4 -3.45 22.17 0.50
CA TYR A 4 -4.61 22.77 1.18
C TYR A 4 -5.87 21.93 0.98
N LEU A 5 -6.10 21.43 -0.25
CA LEU A 5 -7.19 20.51 -0.55
C LEU A 5 -7.04 19.20 0.24
N TYR A 6 -5.80 18.76 0.46
CA TYR A 6 -5.48 17.51 1.14
C TYR A 6 -5.65 17.57 2.66
N THR A 7 -5.28 18.70 3.27
CA THR A 7 -5.26 18.89 4.72
C THR A 7 -6.51 19.57 5.26
N GLY A 8 -7.30 20.21 4.40
CA GLY A 8 -8.48 20.98 4.79
C GLY A 8 -8.16 22.24 5.60
N ASN A 9 -6.89 22.65 5.68
CA ASN A 9 -6.47 23.83 6.44
C ASN A 9 -6.66 25.09 5.59
N TYR A 10 -7.85 25.71 5.66
CA TYR A 10 -8.18 26.95 4.95
C TYR A 10 -7.91 28.23 5.77
N ASP A 11 -7.15 28.14 6.88
CA ASP A 11 -6.95 29.23 7.86
C ASP A 11 -6.01 30.35 7.36
N THR A 12 -6.11 30.74 6.10
CA THR A 12 -5.30 31.80 5.51
C THR A 12 -5.94 33.19 5.57
N TYR A 13 -7.13 33.36 6.19
CA TYR A 13 -7.84 34.66 6.24
C TYR A 13 -8.34 35.11 7.62
N THR A 14 -8.07 34.39 8.71
CA THR A 14 -8.40 34.87 10.07
C THR A 14 -7.31 35.81 10.61
N LYS A 15 -7.02 36.88 9.88
CA LYS A 15 -6.42 38.09 10.46
C LYS A 15 -7.49 39.16 10.54
N GLU A 16 -7.89 39.41 11.79
CA GLU A 16 -8.63 40.56 12.30
C GLU A 16 -10.16 40.56 12.15
N LEU A 17 -10.84 39.87 13.06
CA LEU A 17 -12.08 40.36 13.68
C LEU A 17 -12.02 40.02 15.19
N PRO A 18 -12.27 40.97 16.12
CA PRO A 18 -12.09 40.71 17.54
C PRO A 18 -13.27 39.93 18.13
N ASN A 19 -12.94 38.77 18.70
CA ASN A 19 -13.53 38.14 19.89
C ASN A 19 -15.06 38.18 20.07
N GLU A 20 -15.71 37.05 19.81
CA GLU A 20 -16.82 36.60 20.65
C GLU A 20 -16.63 35.13 21.04
N LYS A 21 -16.68 34.90 22.36
CA LYS A 21 -16.48 33.63 23.05
C LYS A 21 -17.66 32.69 22.81
N SER A 22 -17.41 31.40 22.54
CA SER A 22 -18.18 30.26 23.07
C SER A 22 -17.48 28.96 22.67
N GLU A 23 -16.85 28.28 23.62
CA GLU A 23 -17.31 27.00 24.20
C GLU A 23 -16.71 25.76 23.48
N GLU A 24 -15.55 25.34 24.00
CA GLU A 24 -15.08 23.94 23.99
C GLU A 24 -16.10 23.06 24.72
N PRO A 25 -16.34 21.80 24.31
CA PRO A 25 -15.47 20.74 24.80
C PRO A 25 -15.24 19.56 23.85
N GLY A 26 -13.97 19.23 23.64
CA GLY A 26 -13.59 17.88 23.23
C GLY A 26 -12.09 17.73 23.03
N GLU A 27 -11.36 17.43 24.10
CA GLU A 27 -9.97 16.94 24.02
C GLU A 27 -9.91 15.72 23.09
N ILE A 28 -9.47 15.95 21.85
CA ILE A 28 -9.03 14.87 20.97
C ILE A 28 -7.64 14.48 21.44
N VAL A 29 -7.58 13.41 22.23
CA VAL A 29 -6.33 12.77 22.66
C VAL A 29 -5.48 12.48 21.41
N PRO A 30 -4.30 13.11 21.24
CA PRO A 30 -3.46 12.87 20.08
C PRO A 30 -2.65 11.60 20.33
N GLY A 31 -3.12 10.46 19.83
CA GLY A 31 -2.39 9.21 20.07
C GLY A 31 -2.75 8.01 19.22
N GLN A 32 -3.91 7.97 18.58
CA GLN A 32 -4.29 6.81 17.76
C GLN A 32 -5.18 7.27 16.61
N ARG A 33 -4.57 7.83 15.56
CA ARG A 33 -5.25 7.88 14.27
C ARG A 33 -5.33 6.45 13.77
N ASP A 34 -6.56 5.94 13.71
CA ASP A 34 -6.84 4.64 13.12
C ASP A 34 -6.26 4.61 11.69
N VAL A 35 -5.33 3.69 11.43
CA VAL A 35 -4.63 3.59 10.13
C VAL A 35 -5.63 3.24 9.01
N PHE A 36 -6.71 2.53 9.37
CA PHE A 36 -7.85 2.30 8.47
C PHE A 36 -8.47 3.63 8.02
N CYS A 37 -8.70 4.56 8.95
CA CYS A 37 -9.19 5.90 8.63
C CYS A 37 -8.22 6.68 7.72
N GLU A 38 -6.91 6.52 7.90
CA GLU A 38 -5.89 7.18 7.06
C GLU A 38 -5.88 6.63 5.63
N LEU A 39 -5.91 5.30 5.45
CA LEU A 39 -5.95 4.67 4.13
C LEU A 39 -7.21 5.08 3.36
N ILE A 40 -8.37 5.03 4.02
CA ILE A 40 -9.64 5.45 3.43
C ILE A 40 -9.64 6.95 3.09
N GLN A 41 -9.01 7.80 3.90
CA GLN A 41 -8.85 9.21 3.56
C GLN A 41 -8.09 9.40 2.25
N HIS A 42 -6.98 8.67 2.06
CA HIS A 42 -6.18 8.78 0.84
C HIS A 42 -6.96 8.31 -0.39
N VAL A 43 -7.73 7.22 -0.27
CA VAL A 43 -8.61 6.71 -1.34
C VAL A 43 -9.70 7.72 -1.69
N LYS A 44 -10.34 8.35 -0.69
CA LYS A 44 -11.36 9.40 -0.92
C LYS A 44 -10.76 10.61 -1.62
N MET A 45 -9.57 11.06 -1.21
CA MET A 45 -8.88 12.16 -1.88
C MET A 45 -8.51 11.81 -3.32
N PHE A 46 -8.10 10.56 -3.58
CA PHE A 46 -7.83 10.08 -4.93
C PHE A 46 -9.09 10.08 -5.80
N SER A 47 -10.21 9.58 -5.28
CA SER A 47 -11.51 9.59 -5.97
C SER A 47 -11.99 11.02 -6.29
N LEU A 48 -11.82 11.96 -5.36
CA LEU A 48 -12.14 13.37 -5.61
C LEU A 48 -11.21 13.97 -6.66
N ALA A 49 -9.91 13.70 -6.59
CA ALA A 49 -8.95 14.18 -7.57
C ALA A 49 -9.27 13.68 -8.99
N ASP A 50 -9.64 12.40 -9.12
CA ASP A 50 -10.07 11.79 -10.37
C ASP A 50 -11.35 12.44 -10.90
N LYS A 51 -12.36 12.57 -10.03
CA LYS A 51 -13.65 13.18 -10.38
C LYS A 51 -13.52 14.63 -10.87
N TYR A 52 -12.62 15.40 -10.28
CA TYR A 52 -12.41 16.81 -10.62
C TYR A 52 -11.21 17.04 -11.54
N LEU A 53 -10.57 15.98 -12.04
CA LEU A 53 -9.41 16.04 -12.94
C LEU A 53 -8.27 16.93 -12.40
N ILE A 54 -7.96 16.78 -11.11
CA ILE A 54 -6.89 17.52 -10.43
C ILE A 54 -5.65 16.63 -10.36
N ASP A 55 -4.86 16.62 -11.44
CA ASP A 55 -3.69 15.73 -11.59
C ASP A 55 -2.71 15.79 -10.41
N GLY A 56 -2.43 16.99 -9.91
CA GLY A 56 -1.52 17.16 -8.76
C GLY A 56 -2.07 16.54 -7.48
N LEU A 57 -3.39 16.52 -7.28
CA LEU A 57 -4.02 15.90 -6.12
C LEU A 57 -4.10 14.38 -6.30
N LEU A 58 -4.28 13.93 -7.54
CA LEU A 58 -4.31 12.51 -7.91
C LEU A 58 -2.95 11.87 -7.60
N GLU A 59 -1.85 12.48 -8.06
CA GLU A 59 -0.50 11.98 -7.80
C GLU A 59 -0.11 12.06 -6.32
N LEU A 60 -0.50 13.15 -5.64
CA LEU A 60 -0.25 13.31 -4.21
C LEU A 60 -0.99 12.25 -3.38
N SER A 61 -2.28 12.04 -3.65
CA SER A 61 -3.09 11.03 -2.96
C SER A 61 -2.59 9.62 -3.22
N ARG A 62 -2.20 9.30 -4.46
CA ARG A 62 -1.56 8.04 -4.82
C ARG A 62 -0.27 7.79 -4.05
N THR A 63 0.61 8.79 -3.97
CA THR A 63 1.90 8.66 -3.28
C THR A 63 1.71 8.47 -1.78
N LYS A 64 0.81 9.24 -1.17
CA LYS A 64 0.46 9.11 0.25
C LYS A 64 -0.16 7.75 0.54
N PHE A 65 -1.08 7.31 -0.31
CA PHE A 65 -1.68 5.99 -0.24
C PHE A 65 -0.64 4.87 -0.31
N LYS A 66 0.25 4.89 -1.31
CA LYS A 66 1.33 3.91 -1.46
C LYS A 66 2.27 3.87 -0.26
N LYS A 67 2.49 5.00 0.41
CA LYS A 67 3.28 5.06 1.63
C LYS A 67 2.54 4.44 2.82
N ALA A 68 1.30 4.86 3.07
CA ALA A 68 0.51 4.38 4.20
C ALA A 68 0.29 2.86 4.14
N ILE A 69 -0.01 2.31 2.97
CA ILE A 69 -0.25 0.87 2.79
C ILE A 69 1.02 0.03 3.04
N ARG A 70 2.21 0.59 2.81
CA ARG A 70 3.49 -0.07 3.11
C ARG A 70 3.83 -0.02 4.59
N GLU A 71 3.38 1.00 5.29
CA GLU A 71 3.60 1.19 6.74
C GLU A 71 2.61 0.40 7.58
N GLU A 72 1.43 0.08 7.02
CA GLU A 72 0.41 -0.76 7.66
C GLU A 72 0.95 -2.16 8.00
N ARG A 73 0.79 -2.56 9.26
CA ARG A 73 1.23 -3.87 9.80
C ARG A 73 0.08 -4.72 10.29
N ASP A 74 -1.07 -4.12 10.57
CA ASP A 74 -2.29 -4.84 10.91
C ASP A 74 -2.84 -5.51 9.65
N THR A 75 -2.91 -6.83 9.70
CA THR A 75 -3.37 -7.63 8.57
C THR A 75 -4.89 -7.70 8.49
N CYS A 76 -5.59 -7.58 9.62
CA CYS A 76 -7.04 -7.55 9.66
C CYS A 76 -7.57 -6.21 9.14
N ALA A 77 -6.95 -5.10 9.55
CA ALA A 77 -7.28 -3.78 8.99
C ALA A 77 -6.99 -3.74 7.48
N PHE A 78 -5.88 -4.35 7.07
CA PHE A 78 -5.51 -4.46 5.66
C PHE A 78 -6.53 -5.27 4.85
N SER A 79 -7.07 -6.38 5.37
CA SER A 79 -8.03 -7.19 4.62
C SER A 79 -9.36 -6.46 4.41
N GLN A 80 -9.90 -5.85 5.48
CA GLN A 80 -11.08 -4.99 5.38
C GLN A 80 -10.88 -3.87 4.36
N PHE A 81 -9.69 -3.28 4.35
CA PHE A 81 -9.35 -2.23 3.41
C PHE A 81 -9.28 -2.71 1.95
N VAL A 82 -8.79 -3.94 1.70
CA VAL A 82 -8.79 -4.52 0.34
C VAL A 82 -10.22 -4.58 -0.20
N ALA A 83 -11.18 -5.01 0.62
CA ALA A 83 -12.59 -5.05 0.22
C ALA A 83 -13.10 -3.67 -0.20
N GLU A 84 -12.84 -2.64 0.61
CA GLU A 84 -13.23 -1.26 0.30
C GLU A 84 -12.63 -0.73 -1.01
N VAL A 85 -11.36 -1.06 -1.32
CA VAL A 85 -10.72 -0.64 -2.59
C VAL A 85 -11.35 -1.32 -3.80
N TYR A 86 -11.76 -2.58 -3.66
CA TYR A 86 -12.38 -3.33 -4.76
C TYR A 86 -13.86 -2.95 -4.96
N ASP A 87 -14.53 -2.41 -3.95
CA ASP A 87 -15.88 -1.84 -4.08
C ASP A 87 -15.91 -0.50 -4.84
N LEU A 88 -14.76 0.18 -4.98
CA LEU A 88 -14.67 1.44 -5.73
C LEU A 88 -15.05 1.24 -7.22
N GLN A 89 -16.01 2.04 -7.69
CA GLN A 89 -16.58 1.95 -9.04
C GLN A 89 -16.09 3.01 -10.05
N PHE A 90 -14.84 3.49 -9.93
CA PHE A 90 -14.27 4.47 -10.86
C PHE A 90 -13.06 3.94 -11.62
N GLU A 91 -12.82 4.45 -12.83
CA GLU A 91 -11.79 3.95 -13.77
C GLU A 91 -10.38 3.94 -13.16
N SER A 92 -10.01 5.01 -12.46
CA SER A 92 -8.69 5.14 -11.84
C SER A 92 -8.51 4.24 -10.60
N SER A 93 -9.56 3.54 -10.14
CA SER A 93 -9.46 2.60 -9.01
C SER A 93 -8.53 1.43 -9.30
N LYS A 94 -8.33 1.09 -10.57
CA LYS A 94 -7.36 0.07 -11.00
C LYS A 94 -5.94 0.37 -10.52
N GLU A 95 -5.54 1.65 -10.49
CA GLU A 95 -4.22 2.02 -9.99
C GLU A 95 -4.07 1.72 -8.50
N LEU A 96 -5.14 1.93 -7.73
CA LEU A 96 -5.18 1.60 -6.30
C LEU A 96 -5.15 0.08 -6.10
N ARG A 97 -5.90 -0.68 -6.90
CA ARG A 97 -5.89 -2.16 -6.88
C ARG A 97 -4.50 -2.71 -7.20
N ASP A 98 -3.81 -2.16 -8.20
CA ASP A 98 -2.43 -2.55 -8.54
C ASP A 98 -1.46 -2.29 -7.38
N ILE A 99 -1.62 -1.16 -6.66
CA ILE A 99 -0.82 -0.85 -5.45
C ILE A 99 -1.12 -1.83 -4.31
N VAL A 100 -2.39 -2.17 -4.10
CA VAL A 100 -2.81 -3.16 -3.10
C VAL A 100 -2.19 -4.52 -3.40
N VAL A 101 -2.29 -4.99 -4.65
CA VAL A 101 -1.70 -6.26 -5.07
C VAL A 101 -0.20 -6.26 -4.92
N GLU A 102 0.51 -5.19 -5.32
CA GLU A 102 1.96 -5.07 -5.10
C GLU A 102 2.30 -5.19 -3.60
N SER A 103 1.53 -4.54 -2.73
CA SER A 103 1.73 -4.55 -1.29
C SER A 103 1.52 -5.94 -0.68
N VAL A 104 0.49 -6.67 -1.11
CA VAL A 104 0.26 -8.08 -0.69
C VAL A 104 1.45 -8.95 -1.03
N ARG A 105 1.95 -8.84 -2.26
CA ARG A 105 3.07 -9.67 -2.73
C ARG A 105 4.34 -9.40 -1.96
N GLU A 106 4.65 -8.13 -1.68
CA GLU A 106 5.80 -7.76 -0.86
C GLU A 106 5.70 -8.38 0.54
N ARG A 107 4.51 -8.35 1.16
CA ARG A 107 4.29 -8.94 2.50
C ARG A 107 4.44 -10.47 2.50
N VAL A 108 3.80 -11.15 1.55
CA VAL A 108 3.84 -12.62 1.41
C VAL A 108 5.25 -13.13 1.14
N ALA A 109 6.05 -12.36 0.38
CA ALA A 109 7.40 -12.78 0.02
C ALA A 109 8.44 -12.55 1.15
N VAL A 110 8.21 -11.62 2.09
CA VAL A 110 9.13 -11.35 3.21
C VAL A 110 8.79 -12.18 4.44
N THR A 111 7.50 -12.34 4.73
CA THR A 111 7.04 -12.87 6.01
C THR A 111 6.27 -14.18 5.79
N PRO A 112 6.64 -15.28 6.46
CA PRO A 112 5.80 -16.47 6.48
C PRO A 112 4.40 -16.10 6.94
N LEU A 113 3.39 -16.46 6.15
CA LEU A 113 2.00 -16.15 6.48
C LEU A 113 1.66 -16.86 7.79
N LYS A 114 1.34 -16.06 8.82
CA LYS A 114 0.77 -16.61 10.06
C LYS A 114 -0.61 -17.20 9.74
N PRO A 115 -1.07 -18.23 10.46
CA PRO A 115 -2.38 -18.86 10.19
C PRO A 115 -3.55 -17.85 10.12
N ILE A 116 -3.56 -16.87 11.02
CA ILE A 116 -4.58 -15.79 11.05
C ILE A 116 -4.54 -14.94 9.76
N VAL A 117 -3.33 -14.66 9.26
CA VAL A 117 -3.15 -13.88 8.03
C VAL A 117 -3.57 -14.70 6.81
N GLN A 118 -3.28 -16.00 6.83
CA GLN A 118 -3.69 -16.91 5.78
C GLN A 118 -5.22 -17.01 5.71
N GLU A 119 -5.91 -17.18 6.84
CA GLU A 119 -7.37 -17.22 6.90
C GLU A 119 -8.01 -15.93 6.39
N ALA A 120 -7.49 -14.76 6.78
CA ALA A 120 -7.97 -13.47 6.27
C ALA A 120 -7.74 -13.31 4.76
N MET A 121 -6.63 -13.83 4.24
CA MET A 121 -6.32 -13.82 2.80
C MET A 121 -7.20 -14.79 2.01
N ASP A 122 -7.47 -15.97 2.54
CA ASP A 122 -8.35 -16.96 1.95
C ASP A 122 -9.78 -16.42 1.89
N GLY A 123 -10.26 -15.79 2.97
CA GLY A 123 -11.55 -15.09 3.00
C GLY A 123 -11.65 -14.01 1.93
N LEU A 124 -10.61 -13.20 1.72
CA LEU A 124 -10.59 -12.20 0.64
C LEU A 124 -10.64 -12.80 -0.75
N ILE A 125 -9.95 -13.93 -0.96
CA ILE A 125 -9.94 -14.63 -2.25
C ILE A 125 -11.33 -15.18 -2.58
N ASP A 126 -12.03 -15.69 -1.56
CA ASP A 126 -13.38 -16.23 -1.71
C ASP A 126 -14.44 -15.13 -1.87
N GLU A 127 -14.31 -14.01 -1.15
CA GLU A 127 -15.24 -12.89 -1.20
C GLU A 127 -15.07 -12.04 -2.48
N ILE A 128 -13.85 -11.91 -2.99
CA ILE A 128 -13.51 -10.98 -4.09
C ILE A 128 -12.71 -11.72 -5.18
N PRO A 129 -13.39 -12.41 -6.11
CA PRO A 129 -12.74 -13.14 -7.20
C PRO A 129 -11.84 -12.28 -8.10
N GLU A 130 -12.19 -11.00 -8.28
CA GLU A 130 -11.39 -10.03 -9.03
C GLU A 130 -10.01 -9.83 -8.38
N PHE A 131 -9.96 -9.78 -7.06
CA PHE A 131 -8.71 -9.66 -6.31
C PHE A 131 -7.84 -10.90 -6.50
N ALA A 132 -8.43 -12.09 -6.40
CA ALA A 132 -7.72 -13.35 -6.67
C ALA A 132 -7.15 -13.38 -8.10
N GLY A 133 -7.94 -12.92 -9.08
CA GLY A 133 -7.52 -12.80 -10.48
C GLY A 133 -6.36 -11.82 -10.67
N ASP A 134 -6.42 -10.64 -10.06
CA ASP A 134 -5.37 -9.63 -10.15
C ASP A 134 -4.09 -10.08 -9.44
N LEU A 135 -4.21 -10.73 -8.28
CA LEU A 135 -3.09 -11.34 -7.59
C LEU A 135 -2.43 -12.43 -8.46
N ALA A 136 -3.19 -13.36 -9.04
CA ALA A 136 -2.66 -14.39 -9.92
C ALA A 136 -1.96 -13.79 -11.16
N ARG A 137 -2.61 -12.82 -11.83
CA ARG A 137 -2.05 -12.11 -12.99
C ARG A 137 -0.73 -11.42 -12.64
N SER A 138 -0.61 -10.87 -11.44
CA SER A 138 0.61 -10.21 -10.99
C SER A 138 1.80 -11.18 -10.87
N TYR A 139 1.56 -12.42 -10.38
CA TYR A 139 2.58 -13.47 -10.33
C TYR A 139 2.94 -13.99 -11.72
N LEU A 140 1.98 -14.10 -12.63
CA LEU A 140 2.29 -14.48 -14.02
C LEU A 140 3.18 -13.45 -14.72
N ARG A 141 2.98 -12.15 -14.44
CA ARG A 141 3.78 -11.07 -15.05
C ARG A 141 5.17 -10.91 -14.43
N ARG A 142 5.28 -11.03 -13.11
CA ARG A 142 6.52 -10.73 -12.36
C ARG A 142 6.74 -11.78 -11.27
N PRO A 143 7.07 -13.03 -11.58
CA PRO A 143 6.89 -14.19 -10.67
C PRO A 143 7.61 -14.05 -9.33
N ILE A 144 8.88 -13.63 -9.33
CA ILE A 144 9.65 -13.44 -8.10
C ILE A 144 10.08 -11.99 -7.98
N LEU A 145 9.97 -11.44 -6.77
CA LEU A 145 10.49 -10.13 -6.39
C LEU A 145 11.80 -10.31 -5.61
N GLY A 146 12.70 -9.35 -5.71
CA GLY A 146 13.92 -9.33 -4.90
C GLY A 146 14.81 -8.14 -5.21
N HIS A 147 16.09 -8.24 -4.86
CA HIS A 147 17.06 -7.14 -4.96
C HIS A 147 18.16 -7.46 -5.96
N CYS A 148 18.59 -6.43 -6.71
CA CYS A 148 19.71 -6.54 -7.64
C CYS A 148 20.80 -5.55 -7.25
N THR A 149 22.03 -6.06 -7.11
CA THR A 149 23.21 -5.26 -6.77
C THR A 149 23.52 -4.17 -7.79
N THR A 150 23.12 -4.35 -9.06
CA THR A 150 23.32 -3.36 -10.13
C THR A 150 22.22 -2.31 -10.20
N CYS A 151 20.95 -2.70 -10.01
CA CYS A 151 19.82 -1.76 -10.07
C CYS A 151 19.63 -0.95 -8.78
N GLY A 152 20.36 -1.33 -7.72
CA GLY A 152 20.25 -0.75 -6.39
C GLY A 152 19.60 -1.73 -5.42
N THR A 153 20.16 -1.81 -4.22
CA THR A 153 19.69 -2.68 -3.13
C THR A 153 18.36 -2.24 -2.53
N HIS A 154 18.01 -0.95 -2.66
CA HIS A 154 16.77 -0.39 -2.13
C HIS A 154 15.56 -0.58 -3.04
N LYS A 155 15.78 -0.94 -4.32
CA LYS A 155 14.70 -1.13 -5.30
C LYS A 155 14.33 -2.61 -5.38
N LEU A 156 13.04 -2.90 -5.30
CA LEU A 156 12.50 -4.22 -5.62
C LEU A 156 12.44 -4.40 -7.14
N VAL A 157 13.05 -5.48 -7.63
CA VAL A 157 13.10 -5.85 -9.04
C VAL A 157 12.46 -7.21 -9.25
N SER A 158 11.97 -7.46 -10.47
CA SER A 158 11.55 -8.83 -10.83
C SER A 158 12.77 -9.70 -11.14
N ILE A 159 12.71 -10.95 -10.71
CA ILE A 159 13.78 -11.93 -10.88
C ILE A 159 13.28 -13.08 -11.73
N SER A 160 14.09 -13.45 -12.73
CA SER A 160 13.92 -14.69 -13.48
C SER A 160 14.32 -15.90 -12.61
N THR A 161 13.38 -16.81 -12.39
CA THR A 161 13.45 -17.88 -11.38
C THR A 161 14.59 -18.89 -11.61
N LEU A 162 14.86 -19.24 -12.86
CA LEU A 162 15.87 -20.26 -13.20
C LEU A 162 17.31 -19.76 -13.13
N GLN A 163 17.53 -18.45 -13.25
CA GLN A 163 18.87 -17.88 -13.43
C GLN A 163 19.20 -16.76 -12.44
N CYS A 164 18.29 -16.48 -11.49
CA CYS A 164 18.38 -15.36 -10.54
C CYS A 164 18.87 -14.06 -11.22
N ARG A 165 18.37 -13.81 -12.43
CA ARG A 165 18.69 -12.60 -13.19
C ARG A 165 17.66 -11.53 -12.91
N CYS A 166 18.13 -10.31 -12.74
CA CYS A 166 17.26 -9.14 -12.74
C CYS A 166 16.63 -8.99 -14.12
N VAL A 167 15.30 -8.91 -14.20
CA VAL A 167 14.57 -8.71 -15.46
C VAL A 167 14.86 -7.31 -16.04
N GLU A 168 15.13 -6.33 -15.19
CA GLU A 168 15.37 -4.93 -15.60
C GLU A 168 16.75 -4.72 -16.26
N CYS A 169 17.81 -5.35 -15.73
CA CYS A 169 19.19 -5.14 -16.22
C CYS A 169 19.85 -6.37 -16.85
N GLY A 170 19.19 -7.53 -16.80
CA GLY A 170 19.69 -8.79 -17.36
C GLY A 170 20.88 -9.41 -16.63
N LYS A 171 21.41 -8.77 -15.58
CA LYS A 171 22.55 -9.29 -14.81
C LYS A 171 22.11 -10.34 -13.80
N GLY A 172 22.96 -11.36 -13.62
CA GLY A 172 22.80 -12.41 -12.61
C GLY A 172 23.15 -11.94 -11.20
N GLY A 173 22.80 -12.78 -10.22
CA GLY A 173 23.08 -12.50 -8.81
C GLY A 173 22.05 -11.62 -8.12
N ALA A 174 20.81 -11.60 -8.62
CA ALA A 174 19.70 -11.00 -7.90
C ALA A 174 19.25 -11.94 -6.77
N THR A 175 19.03 -11.38 -5.58
CA THR A 175 18.62 -12.13 -4.39
C THR A 175 17.10 -12.09 -4.26
N PRO A 176 16.40 -13.23 -4.31
CA PRO A 176 14.96 -13.29 -4.05
C PRO A 176 14.59 -12.74 -2.68
N LEU A 177 13.45 -12.07 -2.61
CA LEU A 177 12.87 -11.65 -1.34
C LEU A 177 12.47 -12.90 -0.54
N GLY A 178 12.85 -12.94 0.75
CA GLY A 178 12.58 -14.08 1.63
C GLY A 178 13.65 -15.18 1.68
N SER A 179 14.70 -15.15 0.84
CA SER A 179 15.70 -16.25 0.77
C SER A 179 16.62 -16.39 2.00
N TRP A 180 16.49 -15.53 3.02
CA TRP A 180 17.35 -15.53 4.20
C TRP A 180 17.01 -16.64 5.22
N TYR A 181 15.85 -17.28 5.10
CA TYR A 181 15.36 -18.24 6.09
C TYR A 181 15.84 -19.69 5.89
N GLU A 182 16.33 -20.06 4.71
CA GLU A 182 16.78 -21.44 4.44
C GLU A 182 18.24 -21.71 4.88
N GLY A 183 18.98 -20.68 5.31
CA GLY A 183 20.41 -20.81 5.65
C GLY A 183 20.76 -21.08 7.11
N LYS A 184 19.79 -21.24 8.03
CA LYS A 184 20.05 -21.39 9.49
C LYS A 184 19.65 -22.73 10.09
N SER A 185 19.18 -23.70 9.32
CA SER A 185 18.81 -25.05 9.81
C SER A 185 19.84 -26.13 9.47
N GLY A 186 21.13 -25.78 9.43
CA GLY A 186 22.20 -26.76 9.26
C GLY A 186 23.46 -26.36 10.03
N TRP A 187 23.98 -27.32 10.79
CA TRP A 187 25.26 -27.36 11.51
C TRP A 187 25.24 -26.85 12.95
N GLY A 188 25.08 -27.82 13.84
CA GLY A 188 25.36 -27.78 15.26
C GLY A 188 25.26 -29.22 15.78
N GLU A 189 26.32 -30.00 15.48
CA GLU A 189 26.60 -31.32 16.08
C GLU A 189 26.66 -31.24 17.61
#